data_AF-Q9PCB6-F1
#
_entry.id   AF-Q9PCB6-F1
#
_cell.length_a   1.000
_cell.length_b   1.000
_cell.length_c   1.000
_cell.angle_alpha   90.00
_cell.angle_beta   90.00
_cell.angle_gamma   90.00
#
_symmetry.space_group_name_H-M   'P 1'
#
loop_
_entity.id
_entity.type
_entity.pdbx_description
1 polymer ?
#
loop_
_entity_poly.entity_id
_entity_poly.type
_entity_poly.pdbx_seq_one_letter_code
_entity_poly.pdbx_strand_id
1 'polypeptide(L)'
;MLNNQESLSAASAGFVTDQGDSCSTPSKVDLWVAGIEKVMGELVLVSSRYADLGLGDLDIEIFKYGDSVNSALLKAYCDLTLLLDHVEHMREAGVSDVDI
;
A
#
# COMPACT_ATOMS: atom_id res chain seq x y z
N MET A 1 75.67 -9.96 -8.51
CA MET A 1 75.13 -11.23 -9.06
C MET A 1 73.74 -11.40 -8.46
N LEU A 2 72.73 -11.07 -9.27
CA LEU A 2 71.74 -12.00 -9.85
C LEU A 2 70.60 -12.28 -8.84
N ASN A 3 69.43 -11.65 -8.90
CA ASN A 3 68.38 -11.65 -9.94
C ASN A 3 67.31 -12.73 -9.68
N ASN A 4 66.06 -12.37 -9.99
CA ASN A 4 64.88 -13.20 -10.28
C ASN A 4 64.07 -13.80 -9.11
N GLN A 5 62.75 -13.91 -9.17
CA GLN A 5 61.68 -13.35 -10.02
C GLN A 5 60.36 -13.86 -9.42
N GLU A 6 59.29 -13.09 -9.62
CA GLU A 6 57.89 -13.49 -9.83
C GLU A 6 57.47 -14.94 -9.57
N SER A 7 56.38 -15.09 -8.82
CA SER A 7 55.32 -16.03 -9.18
C SER A 7 53.97 -15.50 -8.70
N LEU A 8 53.32 -14.76 -9.60
CA LEU A 8 51.87 -14.66 -9.67
C LEU A 8 51.27 -16.06 -9.76
N SER A 9 50.30 -16.40 -8.91
CA SER A 9 49.30 -17.43 -9.24
C SER A 9 47.98 -17.12 -8.56
N ALA A 10 47.05 -16.74 -9.43
CA ALA A 10 45.62 -16.56 -9.28
C ALA A 10 44.94 -17.34 -8.15
N ALA A 11 44.26 -16.60 -7.26
CA ALA A 11 43.00 -17.04 -6.69
C ALA A 11 41.92 -16.02 -7.11
N SER A 12 41.38 -16.25 -8.30
CA SER A 12 40.04 -15.79 -8.66
C SER A 12 39.07 -16.42 -7.66
N ALA A 13 38.54 -15.63 -6.73
CA ALA A 13 37.39 -16.02 -5.93
C ALA A 13 36.56 -14.78 -5.64
N GLY A 14 35.63 -14.52 -6.57
CA GLY A 14 34.40 -13.76 -6.35
C GLY A 14 34.57 -12.38 -5.76
N PHE A 15 34.46 -11.35 -6.60
CA PHE A 15 33.74 -10.16 -6.16
C PHE A 15 32.32 -10.66 -5.84
N VAL A 16 32.09 -11.05 -4.59
CA VAL A 16 30.74 -11.16 -4.06
C VAL A 16 30.28 -9.72 -4.00
N THR A 17 29.73 -9.24 -5.12
CA THR A 17 28.65 -8.26 -5.04
C THR A 17 27.65 -8.92 -4.11
N ASP A 18 27.65 -8.45 -2.87
CA ASP A 18 26.55 -8.56 -1.96
C ASP A 18 25.36 -7.91 -2.68
N GLN A 19 24.76 -8.66 -3.60
CA GLN A 19 23.33 -8.59 -3.86
C GLN A 19 22.69 -9.20 -2.61
N GLY A 20 22.91 -8.57 -1.46
CA GLY A 20 21.93 -8.60 -0.42
C GLY A 20 20.69 -8.07 -1.12
N ASP A 21 19.69 -8.95 -1.26
CA ASP A 21 18.32 -8.53 -1.50
C ASP A 21 18.13 -7.32 -0.60
N SER A 22 18.13 -6.14 -1.21
CA SER A 22 17.84 -4.92 -0.50
C SER A 22 16.37 -5.06 -0.17
N CYS A 23 16.10 -5.69 0.98
CA CYS A 23 14.84 -5.63 1.66
C CYS A 23 14.74 -4.18 2.13
N SER A 24 14.55 -3.27 1.18
CA SER A 24 14.31 -1.87 1.45
C SER A 24 13.05 -1.84 2.29
N THR A 25 13.19 -1.38 3.53
CA THR A 25 12.03 -1.21 4.40
C THR A 25 11.05 -0.29 3.66
N PRO A 26 9.78 -0.70 3.49
CA PRO A 26 8.81 0.13 2.79
C PRO A 26 8.72 1.50 3.47
N SER A 27 8.62 2.56 2.67
CA SER A 27 8.50 3.91 3.22
C SER A 27 7.20 4.02 4.02
N LYS A 28 7.10 4.99 4.93
CA LYS A 28 5.84 5.25 5.66
C LYS A 28 4.70 5.53 4.69
N VAL A 29 4.99 6.22 3.59
CA VAL A 29 4.02 6.53 2.53
C VAL A 29 3.54 5.27 1.82
N ASP A 30 4.42 4.31 1.50
CA ASP A 30 4.01 3.03 0.91
C ASP A 30 3.10 2.23 1.86
N LEU A 31 3.40 2.25 3.16
CA LEU A 31 2.55 1.63 4.19
C LEU A 31 1.18 2.31 4.28
N TRP A 32 1.10 3.63 4.10
CA TRP A 32 -0.16 4.36 4.08
C TRP A 32 -1.01 4.02 2.87
N VAL A 33 -0.42 3.98 1.67
CA VAL A 33 -1.10 3.55 0.44
C VAL A 33 -1.73 2.17 0.64
N ALA A 34 -0.92 1.19 1.04
CA ALA A 34 -1.40 -0.17 1.27
C ALA A 34 -2.50 -0.25 2.34
N GLY A 35 -2.38 0.56 3.40
CA GLY A 35 -3.39 0.67 4.45
C GLY A 35 -4.72 1.24 3.94
N ILE A 36 -4.68 2.32 3.16
CA ILE A 36 -5.86 2.97 2.59
C ILE A 36 -6.57 2.02 1.61
N GLU A 37 -5.82 1.41 0.69
CA GLU A 37 -6.35 0.44 -0.28
C GLU A 37 -7.05 -0.73 0.42
N LYS A 38 -6.45 -1.25 1.49
CA LYS A 38 -7.05 -2.32 2.29
C LYS A 38 -8.40 -1.89 2.89
N VAL A 39 -8.45 -0.71 3.50
CA VAL A 39 -9.70 -0.19 4.10
C VAL A 39 -10.76 0.04 3.03
N MET A 40 -10.38 0.56 1.85
CA MET A 40 -11.31 0.70 0.72
C MET A 40 -11.89 -0.66 0.28
N GLY A 41 -11.06 -1.70 0.20
CA GLY A 41 -11.52 -3.06 -0.12
C GLY A 41 -12.49 -3.62 0.93
N GLU A 42 -12.22 -3.41 2.22
CA GLU A 42 -13.12 -3.79 3.31
C GLU A 42 -14.45 -3.03 3.24
N LEU A 43 -14.42 -1.75 2.87
CA LEU A 43 -15.61 -0.93 2.72
C LEU A 43 -16.52 -1.40 1.58
N VAL A 44 -15.93 -1.79 0.44
CA VAL A 44 -16.66 -2.41 -0.68
C VAL A 44 -17.31 -3.73 -0.24
N LEU A 45 -16.59 -4.55 0.54
CA LEU A 45 -17.13 -5.79 1.06
C LEU A 45 -18.32 -5.55 2.01
N VAL A 46 -18.22 -4.56 2.89
CA VAL A 46 -19.33 -4.16 3.78
C VAL A 46 -20.53 -3.68 2.95
N SER A 47 -20.29 -2.86 1.93
CA SER A 47 -21.35 -2.38 1.03
C SER A 47 -22.05 -3.54 0.30
N SER A 48 -21.30 -4.54 -0.19
CA SER A 48 -21.87 -5.72 -0.83
C SER A 48 -22.73 -6.52 0.15
N ARG A 49 -22.22 -6.79 1.35
CA ARG A 49 -22.96 -7.53 2.38
C ARG A 49 -24.21 -6.77 2.82
N TYR A 50 -24.15 -5.45 2.87
CA TYR A 50 -25.30 -4.62 3.20
C TYR A 50 -26.38 -4.69 2.12
N ALA A 51 -25.99 -4.71 0.84
CA ALA A 51 -26.91 -4.94 -0.27
C ALA A 51 -27.56 -6.34 -0.21
N ASP A 52 -26.79 -7.37 0.16
CA ASP A 52 -27.29 -8.75 0.31
C ASP A 52 -28.34 -8.92 1.41
N LEU A 53 -28.40 -7.99 2.38
CA LEU A 53 -29.45 -7.99 3.41
C LEU A 53 -30.85 -7.66 2.86
N GLY A 54 -30.98 -7.31 1.57
CA GLY A 54 -32.27 -7.14 0.91
C GLY A 54 -33.07 -5.94 1.44
N LEU A 55 -32.40 -4.96 2.05
CA LEU A 55 -33.05 -3.78 2.66
C LEU A 55 -33.77 -2.89 1.64
N GLY A 56 -33.55 -3.11 0.33
CA GLY A 56 -34.29 -2.45 -0.75
C GLY A 56 -35.78 -2.82 -0.82
N ASP A 57 -36.17 -3.97 -0.25
CA ASP A 57 -37.56 -4.47 -0.26
C ASP A 57 -38.31 -4.28 1.08
N LEU A 58 -37.65 -3.70 2.09
CA LEU A 58 -38.23 -3.49 3.42
C LEU A 58 -38.90 -2.11 3.55
N ASP A 59 -39.83 -2.03 4.52
CA ASP A 59 -40.66 -0.86 4.86
C ASP A 59 -39.95 0.50 4.75
N ILE A 60 -40.70 1.57 4.44
CA ILE A 60 -40.19 2.93 4.19
C ILE A 60 -39.21 3.44 5.27
N GLU A 61 -39.40 3.03 6.52
CA GLU A 61 -38.52 3.41 7.63
C GLU A 61 -37.16 2.69 7.56
N ILE A 62 -37.16 1.39 7.21
CA ILE A 62 -35.94 0.59 6.99
C ILE A 62 -35.24 1.02 5.70
N PHE A 63 -35.99 1.41 4.67
CA PHE A 63 -35.45 2.02 3.45
C PHE A 63 -34.68 3.31 3.74
N LYS A 64 -35.19 4.19 4.63
CA LYS A 64 -34.48 5.42 5.04
C LYS A 64 -33.17 5.12 5.79
N TYR A 65 -33.17 4.12 6.67
CA TYR A 65 -31.93 3.67 7.32
C TYR A 65 -30.97 3.03 6.30
N GLY A 66 -31.50 2.27 5.35
CA GLY A 66 -30.83 1.73 4.16
C GLY A 66 -30.04 2.79 3.40
N ASP A 67 -30.76 3.84 3.00
CA ASP A 67 -30.22 4.97 2.25
C ASP A 67 -29.18 5.74 3.07
N SER A 68 -29.41 5.95 4.37
CA SER A 68 -28.44 6.60 5.25
C SER A 68 -27.15 5.82 5.40
N VAL A 69 -27.21 4.49 5.52
CA VAL A 69 -26.00 3.65 5.64
C VAL A 69 -25.26 3.63 4.30
N ASN A 70 -25.96 3.44 3.18
CA ASN A 70 -25.34 3.49 1.85
C ASN A 70 -24.67 4.84 1.58
N SER A 71 -25.32 5.94 1.94
CA SER A 71 -24.74 7.28 1.82
C SER A 71 -23.48 7.44 2.68
N ALA A 72 -23.47 6.89 3.90
CA ALA A 72 -22.30 6.95 4.78
C ALA A 72 -21.13 6.11 4.24
N LEU A 73 -21.41 4.90 3.73
CA LEU A 73 -20.41 4.05 3.08
C LEU A 73 -19.82 4.72 1.83
N LEU A 74 -20.67 5.30 0.98
CA LEU A 74 -20.22 6.03 -0.20
C LEU A 74 -19.36 7.24 0.17
N LYS A 75 -19.78 8.02 1.19
CA LYS A 75 -18.99 9.16 1.66
C LYS A 75 -17.62 8.72 2.16
N ALA A 76 -17.55 7.68 2.99
CA ALA A 76 -16.29 7.15 3.49
C ALA A 76 -15.37 6.68 2.35
N TYR A 77 -15.93 6.05 1.32
CA TYR A 77 -15.18 5.62 0.14
C TYR A 77 -14.60 6.80 -0.64
N CYS A 78 -15.39 7.87 -0.85
CA CYS A 78 -14.92 9.10 -1.49
C CYS A 78 -13.82 9.78 -0.66
N ASP A 79 -13.99 9.89 0.66
CA ASP A 79 -12.99 10.49 1.55
C ASP A 79 -11.67 9.70 1.50
N LEU A 80 -11.72 8.36 1.49
CA LEU A 80 -10.53 7.51 1.34
C LEU A 80 -9.89 7.63 -0.05
N THR A 81 -10.69 7.80 -1.11
CA THR A 81 -10.17 8.01 -2.47
C THR A 81 -9.38 9.31 -2.56
N LEU A 82 -9.90 10.39 -1.95
CA LEU A 82 -9.20 11.67 -1.88
C LEU A 82 -7.92 11.58 -1.05
N LEU A 83 -7.96 10.83 0.07
CA LEU A 83 -6.78 10.59 0.89
C LEU A 83 -5.72 9.78 0.13
N LEU A 84 -6.14 8.74 -0.61
CA LEU A 84 -5.24 7.94 -1.44
C LEU A 84 -4.56 8.80 -2.49
N ASP A 85 -5.31 9.61 -3.22
CA ASP A 85 -4.78 10.56 -4.21
C ASP A 85 -3.74 11.50 -3.59
N HIS A 86 -4.02 12.04 -2.40
CA HIS A 86 -3.07 12.90 -1.69
C HIS A 86 -1.77 12.18 -1.31
N VAL A 87 -1.87 10.94 -0.81
CA VAL A 87 -0.70 10.13 -0.42
C VAL A 87 0.10 9.68 -1.63
N GLU A 88 -0.57 9.37 -2.74
CA GLU A 88 0.05 9.07 -4.03
C GLU A 88 0.87 10.25 -4.55
N HIS A 89 0.33 11.47 -4.52
CA HIS A 89 1.09 12.67 -4.87
C HIS A 89 2.31 12.90 -3.95
N MET A 90 2.21 12.59 -2.66
CA MET A 90 3.36 12.64 -1.74
C MET A 90 4.43 11.61 -2.14
N ARG A 91 4.02 10.41 -2.54
CA ARG A 91 4.92 9.34 -3.01
C ARG A 91 5.66 9.77 -4.28
N GLU A 92 4.95 10.34 -5.24
CA GLU A 92 5.53 10.86 -6.49
C GLU A 92 6.49 12.03 -6.26
N ALA A 93 6.21 12.86 -5.25
CA ALA A 93 7.08 13.95 -4.83
C ALA A 93 8.33 13.49 -4.04
N GLY A 94 8.48 12.19 -3.78
CA GLY A 94 9.61 11.62 -3.05
C GLY A 94 9.57 11.86 -1.54
N VAL A 95 8.39 12.16 -0.98
CA VAL A 95 8.19 12.27 0.47
C VAL A 95 8.16 10.85 1.04
N SER A 96 9.11 10.51 1.91
CA SER A 96 9.25 9.16 2.49
C SER A 96 8.99 9.11 4.00
N ASP A 97 9.13 10.24 4.68
CA ASP A 97 8.92 10.40 6.12
C ASP A 97 7.98 11.57 6.34
N VAL A 98 6.82 11.27 6.91
CA VAL A 98 5.88 12.27 7.42
C VAL A 98 5.77 12.02 8.92
N ASP A 99 6.13 13.04 9.70
CA ASP A 99 5.91 13.04 11.14
C ASP A 99 4.43 13.35 11.39
N ILE A 100 3.71 12.39 12.02
CA ILE A 100 2.32 12.55 12.48
C ILE A 100 2.33 12.92 13.96
#